data_AF-A0A2V8G0L7-F1
#
_entry.id   AF-A0A2V8G0L7-F1
#
_cell.length_a   1.000
_cell.length_b   1.000
_cell.length_c   1.000
_cell.angle_alpha   90.00
_cell.angle_beta   90.00
_cell.angle_gamma   90.00
#
_symmetry.space_group_name_H-M   'P 1'
#
loop_
_entity.id
_entity.type
_entity.pdbx_description
1 polymer ?
#
loop_
_entity_poly.entity_id
_entity_poly.type
_entity_poly.pdbx_seq_one_letter_code
_entity_poly.pdbx_strand_id
1 'polypeptide(L)'
;MQPSMFNVRVPLPERNEVFLMNTFSDAQLLVTPDVVELLDRLERGAASMDDAERGTLEELASHGFVVATRDQERRDLETFFSDLRESTDQVRLTVLTTLQCNFACDYCIQGDHGDYNKHAAKMSLETAARVADWTESRLDALAPSSFVLTLFGGEPLLNLPVAYYLAERLWTACQARGMSMLVNVITNGLLLTEEVVDRLKPYGLNGIKITLDGDRDTPSAETSTPTASTAIPRCWTFWQPRTSRRISRRWRSSR
;
A
#
# COMPACT_ATOMS: atom_id res chain seq x y z
N MET A 1 -26.07 21.70 10.55
CA MET A 1 -24.73 21.15 10.88
C MET A 1 -24.90 20.14 11.99
N GLN A 2 -24.16 19.05 11.94
CA GLN A 2 -24.16 18.00 12.96
C GLN A 2 -22.81 17.27 12.92
N PRO A 3 -22.39 16.62 14.01
CA PRO A 3 -21.17 15.85 13.99
C PRO A 3 -21.21 14.74 12.95
N SER A 4 -20.08 14.56 12.26
CA SER A 4 -19.86 13.46 11.33
C SER A 4 -20.08 12.10 12.00
N MET A 5 -20.71 11.17 11.28
CA MET A 5 -20.86 9.78 11.77
C MET A 5 -19.53 8.99 11.77
N PHE A 6 -18.49 9.56 11.18
CA PHE A 6 -17.14 8.98 11.09
C PHE A 6 -16.19 9.48 12.18
N ASN A 7 -16.67 10.31 13.10
CA ASN A 7 -15.86 10.78 14.21
C ASN A 7 -15.61 9.68 15.24
N VAL A 8 -14.33 9.38 15.46
CA VAL A 8 -13.82 8.56 16.56
C VAL A 8 -13.18 9.48 17.60
N ARG A 9 -13.53 9.25 18.86
CA ARG A 9 -13.05 10.04 20.00
C ARG A 9 -12.30 9.12 20.96
N VAL A 10 -11.05 9.43 21.24
CA VAL A 10 -10.21 8.69 22.18
C VAL A 10 -9.76 9.65 23.29
N PRO A 11 -10.33 9.55 24.51
CA PRO A 11 -9.91 10.37 25.63
C PRO A 11 -8.44 10.13 25.99
N LEU A 12 -7.71 11.20 26.32
CA LEU A 12 -6.33 11.18 26.81
C LEU A 12 -6.29 11.79 28.22
N PRO A 13 -6.62 11.03 29.27
CA PRO A 13 -6.82 11.55 30.62
C PRO A 13 -5.59 12.29 31.18
N GLU A 14 -4.39 11.78 30.92
CA GLU A 14 -3.12 12.35 31.39
C GLU A 14 -2.85 13.76 30.86
N ARG A 15 -3.48 14.12 29.72
CA ARG A 15 -3.26 15.39 29.04
C ARG A 15 -4.47 16.32 29.10
N ASN A 16 -5.58 15.87 29.69
CA ASN A 16 -6.88 16.55 29.65
C ASN A 16 -7.26 16.97 28.21
N GLU A 17 -7.03 16.06 27.26
CA GLU A 17 -7.28 16.23 25.83
C GLU A 17 -8.09 15.02 25.32
N VAL A 18 -8.65 15.15 24.13
CA VAL A 18 -9.29 14.07 23.38
C VAL A 18 -8.66 14.02 22.00
N PHE A 19 -8.21 12.84 21.61
CA PHE A 19 -7.82 12.58 20.23
C PHE A 19 -9.09 12.36 19.40
N LEU A 20 -9.33 13.29 18.48
CA LEU A 20 -10.47 13.30 17.58
C LEU A 20 -9.97 12.92 16.19
N MET A 21 -10.51 11.84 15.63
CA MET A 21 -10.16 11.34 14.31
C MET A 21 -11.42 11.19 13.48
N ASN A 22 -11.41 11.70 12.26
CA ASN A 22 -12.47 11.44 11.30
C ASN A 22 -12.04 10.31 10.38
N THR A 23 -12.70 9.16 10.44
CA THR A 23 -12.27 7.95 9.72
C THR A 23 -12.50 8.02 8.22
N PHE A 24 -13.27 9.00 7.73
CA PHE A 24 -13.53 9.17 6.30
C PHE A 24 -12.53 10.12 5.64
N SER A 25 -12.24 11.26 6.27
CA SER A 25 -11.25 12.24 5.77
C SER A 25 -9.82 11.99 6.23
N ASP A 26 -9.61 11.06 7.17
CA ASP A 26 -8.33 10.82 7.87
C ASP A 26 -7.80 12.06 8.65
N ALA A 27 -8.66 13.05 8.90
CA ALA A 27 -8.31 14.20 9.71
C ALA A 27 -8.12 13.81 11.19
N GLN A 28 -7.08 14.35 11.82
CA GLN A 28 -6.69 14.02 13.19
C GLN A 28 -6.36 15.29 13.99
N LEU A 29 -7.04 15.47 15.11
CA LEU A 29 -6.86 16.62 16.00
C LEU A 29 -6.72 16.18 17.46
N LEU A 30 -5.91 16.91 18.22
CA LEU A 30 -5.98 16.89 19.68
C LEU A 30 -6.82 18.08 20.10
N VAL A 31 -7.95 17.81 20.75
CA VAL A 31 -8.90 18.84 21.18
C VAL A 31 -9.08 18.82 22.69
N THR A 32 -9.46 19.95 23.26
CA THR A 32 -9.83 20.07 24.66
C THR A 32 -11.27 19.57 24.89
N PRO A 33 -11.67 19.22 26.14
CA PRO A 33 -12.99 18.67 26.43
C PRO A 33 -14.18 19.57 26.05
N ASP A 34 -13.98 20.89 26.05
CA ASP A 34 -14.96 21.89 25.62
C ASP A 34 -15.36 21.74 24.14
N VAL A 35 -14.42 21.36 23.27
CA VAL A 35 -14.71 21.07 21.85
C VAL A 35 -15.59 19.82 21.72
N VAL A 36 -15.38 18.82 22.57
CA VAL A 36 -16.22 17.61 22.59
C VAL A 36 -17.62 17.94 23.09
N GLU A 37 -17.73 18.75 24.14
CA GLU A 37 -19.02 19.24 24.63
C GLU A 37 -19.77 20.07 23.57
N LEU A 38 -19.04 20.89 22.80
CA LEU A 38 -19.60 21.63 21.66
C LEU A 38 -20.17 20.69 20.60
N LEU A 39 -19.47 19.60 20.25
CA LEU A 39 -19.97 18.58 19.32
C LEU A 39 -21.22 17.87 19.87
N ASP A 40 -21.26 17.55 21.16
CA ASP A 40 -22.42 16.90 21.80
C ASP A 40 -23.63 17.82 21.91
N ARG A 41 -23.40 19.12 22.08
CA ARG A 41 -24.44 20.15 21.99
C ARG A 41 -24.96 20.28 20.56
N LEU A 42 -24.08 20.24 19.58
CA LEU A 42 -24.45 20.30 18.17
C LEU A 42 -25.30 19.08 17.76
N GLU A 43 -24.95 17.87 18.21
CA GLU A 43 -25.73 16.66 17.95
C GLU A 43 -27.14 16.72 18.54
N ARG A 44 -27.29 17.35 19.70
CA ARG A 44 -28.60 17.55 20.36
C ARG A 44 -29.42 18.71 19.77
N GLY A 45 -28.92 19.40 18.74
CA GLY A 45 -29.64 20.48 18.06
C GLY A 45 -29.61 21.82 18.80
N ALA A 46 -28.49 22.17 19.44
CA ALA A 46 -28.33 23.45 20.13
C ALA A 46 -28.70 24.66 19.25
N ALA A 47 -29.50 25.57 19.81
CA ALA A 47 -30.11 26.70 19.08
C ALA A 47 -29.24 27.97 19.03
N SER A 48 -28.22 28.09 19.88
CA SER A 48 -27.34 29.27 19.97
C SER A 48 -25.88 28.86 20.12
N MET A 49 -25.01 29.55 19.36
CA MET A 49 -23.56 29.44 19.42
C MET A 49 -22.98 30.85 19.46
N ASP A 50 -21.94 31.07 20.26
CA ASP A 50 -21.17 32.31 20.22
C ASP A 50 -20.23 32.37 18.99
N ASP A 51 -19.56 33.51 18.78
CA ASP A 51 -18.69 33.71 17.62
C ASP A 51 -17.44 32.83 17.67
N ALA A 52 -16.92 32.49 18.86
CA ALA A 52 -15.76 31.63 19.03
C ALA A 52 -16.12 30.16 18.75
N GLU A 53 -17.27 29.72 19.23
CA GLU A 53 -17.86 28.40 18.93
C GLU A 53 -18.13 28.27 17.42
N ARG A 54 -18.64 29.32 16.78
CA ARG A 54 -18.86 29.33 15.32
C ARG A 54 -17.56 29.16 14.54
N GLY A 55 -16.51 29.92 14.89
CA GLY A 55 -15.20 29.77 14.27
C GLY A 55 -14.60 28.37 14.49
N THR A 56 -14.80 27.79 15.67
CA THR A 56 -14.38 26.42 15.98
C THR A 56 -15.13 25.39 15.11
N LEU A 57 -16.44 25.55 14.95
CA LEU A 57 -17.26 24.67 14.11
C LEU A 57 -16.90 24.78 12.62
N GLU A 58 -16.56 25.98 12.14
CA GLU A 58 -16.09 26.19 10.76
C GLU A 58 -14.76 25.47 10.51
N GLU A 59 -13.80 25.57 11.43
CA GLU A 59 -12.55 24.82 11.35
C GLU A 59 -12.82 23.31 11.35
N LEU A 60 -13.64 22.81 12.28
CA LEU A 60 -14.01 21.40 12.36
C LEU A 60 -14.74 20.91 11.09
N ALA A 61 -15.56 21.76 10.47
CA ALA A 61 -16.24 21.44 9.22
C ALA A 61 -15.25 21.36 8.05
N SER A 62 -14.25 22.24 8.00
CA SER A 62 -13.21 22.21 6.95
C SER A 62 -12.38 20.93 6.94
N HIS A 63 -12.27 20.27 8.10
CA HIS A 63 -11.59 18.97 8.27
C HIS A 63 -12.56 17.78 8.34
N GLY A 64 -13.86 17.98 8.05
CA GLY A 64 -14.84 16.90 7.96
C GLY A 64 -15.41 16.38 9.30
N PHE A 65 -15.03 16.96 10.44
CA PHE A 65 -15.59 16.56 11.74
C PHE A 65 -17.04 17.00 11.93
N VAL A 66 -17.49 18.02 11.20
CA VAL A 66 -18.86 18.53 11.21
C VAL A 66 -19.38 18.56 9.77
N VAL A 67 -20.58 18.02 9.58
CA VAL A 67 -21.21 17.93 8.25
C VAL A 67 -22.53 18.71 8.23
N ALA A 68 -22.94 19.12 7.03
CA ALA A 68 -24.23 19.78 6.86
C ALA A 68 -25.40 18.85 7.23
N THR A 69 -25.39 17.62 6.68
CA THR A 69 -26.38 16.56 6.93
C THR A 69 -25.73 15.18 6.82
N ARG A 70 -26.25 14.18 7.56
CA ARG A 70 -25.81 12.77 7.48
C ARG A 70 -26.14 12.13 6.14
N ASP A 71 -27.21 12.58 5.47
CA ASP A 71 -27.57 12.03 4.17
C ASP A 71 -26.60 12.48 3.07
N GLN A 72 -26.09 13.72 3.14
CA GLN A 72 -25.01 14.15 2.24
C GLN A 72 -23.75 13.34 2.52
N GLU A 73 -23.37 13.20 3.78
CA GLU A 73 -22.19 12.43 4.20
C GLU A 73 -22.24 10.96 3.73
N ARG A 74 -23.43 10.33 3.72
CA ARG A 74 -23.61 8.99 3.13
C ARG A 74 -23.41 8.97 1.62
N ARG A 75 -23.96 9.97 0.90
CA ARG A 75 -23.76 10.08 -0.55
C ARG A 75 -22.29 10.31 -0.90
N ASP A 76 -21.57 11.09 -0.10
CA ASP A 76 -20.14 11.32 -0.28
C ASP A 76 -19.36 10.00 -0.11
N LEU A 77 -19.71 9.18 0.89
CA LEU A 77 -19.13 7.84 1.07
C LEU A 77 -19.44 6.91 -0.11
N GLU A 78 -20.69 6.89 -0.58
CA GLU A 78 -21.12 6.07 -1.73
C GLU A 78 -20.36 6.45 -2.99
N THR A 79 -20.22 7.76 -3.25
CA THR A 79 -19.46 8.31 -4.37
C THR A 79 -17.99 7.90 -4.27
N PHE A 80 -17.37 8.09 -3.11
CA PHE A 80 -15.99 7.67 -2.86
C PHE A 80 -15.75 6.19 -3.19
N PHE A 81 -16.65 5.30 -2.74
CA PHE A 81 -16.55 3.88 -3.07
C PHE A 81 -16.86 3.56 -4.53
N SER A 82 -17.71 4.35 -5.21
CA SER A 82 -17.96 4.20 -6.64
C SER A 82 -16.68 4.53 -7.41
N ASP A 83 -16.11 5.72 -7.17
CA ASP A 83 -14.90 6.19 -7.82
C ASP A 83 -13.73 5.22 -7.61
N LEU A 84 -13.56 4.69 -6.39
CA LEU A 84 -12.54 3.67 -6.11
C LEU A 84 -12.74 2.36 -6.87
N ARG A 85 -13.99 1.90 -7.00
CA ARG A 85 -14.31 0.62 -7.66
C ARG A 85 -14.26 0.72 -9.18
N GLU A 86 -14.63 1.88 -9.71
CA GLU A 86 -14.79 2.14 -11.13
C GLU A 86 -13.57 2.82 -11.74
N SER A 87 -12.59 3.26 -10.93
CA SER A 87 -11.34 3.85 -11.44
C SER A 87 -10.61 2.89 -12.37
N THR A 88 -10.39 3.36 -13.59
CA THR A 88 -9.58 2.71 -14.62
C THR A 88 -8.23 3.38 -14.80
N ASP A 89 -7.82 4.27 -13.89
CA ASP A 89 -6.61 5.09 -14.05
C ASP A 89 -5.31 4.29 -13.99
N GLN A 90 -5.35 3.12 -13.33
CA GLN A 90 -4.21 2.22 -13.21
C GLN A 90 -4.62 0.76 -13.36
N VAL A 91 -3.95 0.05 -14.27
CA VAL A 91 -4.05 -1.41 -14.36
C VAL A 91 -2.88 -2.03 -13.59
N ARG A 92 -3.18 -3.03 -12.74
CA ARG A 92 -2.19 -3.77 -11.97
C ARG A 92 -2.26 -5.25 -12.33
N LEU A 93 -1.13 -5.83 -12.72
CA LEU A 93 -1.00 -7.23 -13.07
C LEU A 93 0.04 -7.90 -12.16
N THR A 94 -0.37 -8.92 -11.42
CA THR A 94 0.55 -9.80 -10.69
C THR A 94 0.73 -11.10 -11.46
N VAL A 95 1.96 -11.41 -11.83
CA VAL A 95 2.31 -12.62 -12.59
C VAL A 95 3.11 -13.56 -11.73
N LEU A 96 2.61 -14.79 -11.59
CA LEU A 96 3.35 -15.90 -11.00
C LEU A 96 4.25 -16.51 -12.09
N THR A 97 5.53 -16.15 -12.10
CA THR A 97 6.45 -16.66 -13.13
C THR A 97 6.73 -18.16 -12.95
N THR A 98 6.56 -18.66 -11.72
CA THR A 98 6.73 -20.06 -11.34
C THR A 98 6.00 -20.33 -10.02
N LEU A 99 5.52 -21.56 -9.84
CA LEU A 99 5.08 -22.08 -8.54
C LEU A 99 6.24 -22.74 -7.76
N GLN A 100 7.37 -23.00 -8.42
CA GLN A 100 8.58 -23.49 -7.73
C GLN A 100 9.20 -22.40 -6.85
N CYS A 101 9.65 -22.80 -5.66
CA CYS A 101 10.45 -22.00 -4.75
C CYS A 101 11.70 -22.79 -4.31
N ASN A 102 12.78 -22.09 -4.02
CA ASN A 102 14.00 -22.64 -3.42
C ASN A 102 13.97 -22.65 -1.89
N PHE A 103 12.91 -22.09 -1.28
CA PHE A 103 12.60 -22.15 0.14
C PHE A 103 11.35 -23.00 0.41
N ALA A 104 11.17 -23.37 1.67
CA ALA A 104 10.13 -24.26 2.17
C ALA A 104 9.43 -23.66 3.40
N CYS A 105 8.95 -22.42 3.29
CA CYS A 105 8.41 -21.65 4.42
C CYS A 105 7.07 -22.21 4.92
N ASP A 106 7.00 -22.77 6.12
CA ASP A 106 5.81 -23.46 6.65
C ASP A 106 4.48 -22.67 6.59
N TYR A 107 4.54 -21.33 6.59
CA TYR A 107 3.39 -20.43 6.43
C TYR A 107 2.98 -20.15 4.96
N CYS A 108 3.61 -20.80 3.98
CA CYS A 108 3.46 -20.46 2.56
C CYS A 108 2.15 -21.00 1.97
N ILE A 109 1.33 -20.07 1.44
CA ILE A 109 0.06 -20.40 0.78
C ILE A 109 0.22 -21.14 -0.56
N GLN A 110 1.41 -21.14 -1.17
CA GLN A 110 1.65 -21.71 -2.51
C GLN A 110 1.95 -23.22 -2.49
N GLY A 111 1.91 -23.84 -1.31
CA GLY A 111 1.73 -25.29 -1.18
C GLY A 111 2.92 -26.06 -0.62
N ASP A 112 2.65 -27.36 -0.50
CA ASP A 112 3.40 -28.38 0.23
C ASP A 112 4.89 -28.43 -0.12
N HIS A 113 5.73 -28.36 0.91
CA HIS A 113 7.16 -28.18 0.79
C HIS A 113 7.96 -29.46 0.56
N GLY A 114 7.28 -30.60 0.37
CA GLY A 114 7.88 -31.93 0.18
C GLY A 114 9.13 -31.97 -0.70
N ASP A 115 9.02 -32.35 -1.96
CA ASP A 115 10.20 -32.49 -2.84
C ASP A 115 10.72 -31.12 -3.36
N TYR A 116 10.73 -30.06 -2.54
CA TYR A 116 11.04 -28.67 -2.92
C TYR A 116 10.27 -28.18 -4.15
N ASN A 117 9.03 -28.65 -4.35
CA ASN A 117 8.28 -28.25 -5.53
C ASN A 117 9.06 -28.54 -6.85
N LYS A 118 9.90 -29.59 -6.92
CA LYS A 118 10.70 -29.94 -8.11
C LYS A 118 9.88 -30.05 -9.40
N HIS A 119 8.61 -30.42 -9.29
CA HIS A 119 7.67 -30.55 -10.41
C HIS A 119 6.65 -29.41 -10.47
N ALA A 120 6.83 -28.35 -9.68
CA ALA A 120 5.93 -27.21 -9.72
C ALA A 120 6.01 -26.50 -11.07
N ALA A 121 4.86 -26.01 -11.51
CA ALA A 121 4.70 -25.42 -12.82
C ALA A 121 5.57 -24.16 -12.97
N LYS A 122 6.26 -24.06 -14.10
CA LYS A 122 6.95 -22.83 -14.55
C LYS A 122 6.20 -22.26 -15.72
N MET A 123 6.01 -20.94 -15.73
CA MET A 123 5.47 -20.26 -16.90
C MET A 123 6.43 -20.45 -18.07
N SER A 124 5.92 -20.89 -19.22
CA SER A 124 6.66 -20.90 -20.48
C SER A 124 6.65 -19.51 -21.13
N LEU A 125 7.62 -19.23 -22.01
CA LEU A 125 7.62 -17.99 -22.80
C LEU A 125 6.38 -17.87 -23.71
N GLU A 126 5.83 -18.99 -24.18
CA GLU A 126 4.58 -19.00 -24.94
C GLU A 126 3.39 -18.53 -24.08
N THR A 127 3.28 -19.04 -22.85
CA THR A 127 2.26 -18.57 -21.90
C THR A 127 2.48 -17.10 -21.56
N ALA A 128 3.73 -16.67 -21.36
CA ALA A 128 4.07 -15.27 -21.11
C ALA A 128 3.66 -14.36 -22.29
N ALA A 129 3.84 -14.83 -23.53
CA ALA A 129 3.40 -14.10 -24.72
C ALA A 129 1.87 -13.93 -24.73
N ARG A 130 1.11 -14.98 -24.42
CA ARG A 130 -0.35 -14.91 -24.30
C ARG A 130 -0.82 -13.96 -23.18
N VAL A 131 -0.10 -13.94 -22.05
CA VAL A 131 -0.36 -12.99 -20.95
C VAL A 131 -0.10 -11.56 -21.42
N ALA A 132 0.99 -11.32 -22.17
CA ALA A 132 1.27 -10.02 -22.72
C ALA A 132 0.21 -9.58 -23.74
N ASP A 133 -0.19 -10.45 -24.69
CA ASP A 133 -1.27 -10.17 -25.65
C ASP A 133 -2.57 -9.76 -24.94
N TRP A 134 -2.96 -10.54 -23.91
CA TRP A 134 -4.13 -10.23 -23.11
C TRP A 134 -3.98 -8.89 -22.39
N THR A 135 -2.81 -8.63 -21.81
CA THR A 135 -2.55 -7.38 -21.07
C THR A 135 -2.64 -6.18 -22.00
N GLU A 136 -1.98 -6.23 -23.17
CA GLU A 136 -2.05 -5.17 -24.19
C GLU A 136 -3.50 -4.88 -24.59
N SER A 137 -4.33 -5.91 -24.81
CA SER A 137 -5.76 -5.73 -25.11
C SER A 137 -6.54 -5.03 -23.98
N ARG A 138 -6.14 -5.25 -22.72
CA ARG A 138 -6.74 -4.55 -21.56
C ARG A 138 -6.28 -3.11 -21.47
N LEU A 139 -5.01 -2.83 -21.77
CA LEU A 139 -4.51 -1.46 -21.81
C LEU A 139 -5.22 -0.66 -22.91
N ASP A 140 -5.50 -1.27 -24.07
CA ASP A 140 -6.25 -0.62 -25.16
C ASP A 140 -7.72 -0.36 -24.78
N ALA A 141 -8.36 -1.31 -24.10
CA ALA A 141 -9.77 -1.18 -23.71
C ALA A 141 -9.99 -0.15 -22.58
N LEU A 142 -9.04 -0.04 -21.65
CA LEU A 142 -9.18 0.80 -20.45
C LEU A 142 -8.47 2.16 -20.59
N ALA A 143 -7.49 2.27 -21.48
CA ALA A 143 -6.63 3.44 -21.66
C ALA A 143 -6.14 4.07 -20.34
N PRO A 144 -5.52 3.28 -19.43
CA PRO A 144 -5.13 3.79 -18.12
C PRO A 144 -3.94 4.74 -18.22
N SER A 145 -3.78 5.65 -17.26
CA SER A 145 -2.62 6.55 -17.18
C SER A 145 -1.33 5.82 -16.77
N SER A 146 -1.47 4.67 -16.08
CA SER A 146 -0.34 3.90 -15.56
C SER A 146 -0.60 2.40 -15.54
N PHE A 147 0.48 1.62 -15.63
CA PHE A 147 0.47 0.16 -15.53
C PHE A 147 1.50 -0.32 -14.50
N VAL A 148 1.13 -1.31 -13.69
CA VAL A 148 2.04 -1.93 -12.71
C VAL A 148 2.14 -3.42 -12.95
N LEU A 149 3.34 -3.89 -13.27
CA LEU A 149 3.68 -5.31 -13.32
C LEU A 149 4.31 -5.72 -11.99
N THR A 150 3.72 -6.70 -11.31
CA THR A 150 4.30 -7.33 -10.12
C THR A 150 4.71 -8.76 -10.44
N LEU A 151 6.01 -9.04 -10.35
CA LEU A 151 6.58 -10.37 -10.49
C LEU A 151 6.53 -11.09 -9.13
N PHE A 152 5.83 -12.21 -9.11
CA PHE A 152 5.59 -13.04 -7.93
C PHE A 152 5.63 -14.53 -8.32
N GLY A 153 5.17 -15.43 -7.44
CA GLY A 153 5.33 -16.87 -7.59
C GLY A 153 5.96 -17.46 -6.34
N GLY A 154 6.37 -18.73 -6.42
CA GLY A 154 7.15 -19.35 -5.35
C GLY A 154 8.44 -18.58 -5.10
N GLU A 155 9.35 -18.56 -6.08
CA GLU A 155 10.43 -17.58 -6.16
C GLU A 155 10.52 -17.06 -7.61
N PRO A 156 10.11 -15.81 -7.90
CA PRO A 156 10.06 -15.32 -9.27
C PRO A 156 11.40 -15.30 -9.98
N LEU A 157 12.50 -15.14 -9.24
CA LEU A 157 13.86 -15.11 -9.78
C LEU A 157 14.37 -16.48 -10.23
N LEU A 158 13.64 -17.57 -9.99
CA LEU A 158 13.91 -18.89 -10.60
C LEU A 158 13.48 -18.96 -12.07
N ASN A 159 12.69 -18.00 -12.57
CA ASN A 159 12.24 -17.93 -13.96
C ASN A 159 12.47 -16.55 -14.58
N LEU A 160 13.73 -16.08 -14.52
CA LEU A 160 14.17 -14.80 -15.11
C LEU A 160 13.81 -14.62 -16.59
N PRO A 161 13.88 -15.64 -17.48
CA PRO A 161 13.51 -15.45 -18.88
C PRO A 161 12.10 -14.89 -19.07
N VAL A 162 11.12 -15.39 -18.31
CA VAL A 162 9.74 -14.89 -18.34
C VAL A 162 9.64 -13.49 -17.73
N ALA A 163 10.31 -13.25 -16.60
CA ALA A 163 10.32 -11.95 -15.94
C ALA A 163 10.84 -10.85 -16.89
N TYR A 164 11.98 -11.09 -17.54
CA TYR A 164 12.58 -10.14 -18.49
C TYR A 164 11.72 -9.95 -19.73
N TYR A 165 11.19 -11.05 -20.30
CA TYR A 165 10.32 -10.98 -21.47
C TYR A 165 9.09 -10.10 -21.21
N LEU A 166 8.39 -10.32 -20.08
CA LEU A 166 7.20 -9.55 -19.73
C LEU A 166 7.53 -8.09 -19.44
N ALA A 167 8.61 -7.82 -18.69
CA ALA A 167 9.02 -6.46 -18.38
C ALA A 167 9.33 -5.67 -19.66
N GLU A 168 10.15 -6.23 -20.56
CA GLU A 168 10.55 -5.58 -21.80
C GLU A 168 9.37 -5.37 -22.77
N ARG A 169 8.55 -6.41 -22.96
CA ARG A 169 7.41 -6.36 -23.87
C ARG A 169 6.35 -5.37 -23.41
N LEU A 170 5.96 -5.42 -22.14
CA LEU A 170 4.93 -4.55 -21.59
C LEU A 170 5.43 -3.11 -21.44
N TRP A 171 6.73 -2.91 -21.17
CA TRP A 171 7.34 -1.58 -21.19
C TRP A 171 7.19 -0.93 -22.56
N THR A 172 7.61 -1.65 -23.61
CA THR A 172 7.49 -1.17 -24.99
C THR A 172 6.04 -0.82 -25.35
N ALA A 173 5.08 -1.68 -24.94
CA ALA A 173 3.67 -1.44 -25.14
C ALA A 173 3.15 -0.18 -24.41
N CYS A 174 3.60 0.08 -23.18
CA CYS A 174 3.23 1.27 -22.42
C CYS A 174 3.83 2.54 -23.03
N GLN A 175 5.11 2.51 -23.42
CA GLN A 175 5.79 3.65 -24.04
C GLN A 175 5.12 4.05 -25.37
N ALA A 176 4.72 3.08 -26.18
CA ALA A 176 3.99 3.33 -27.42
C ALA A 176 2.62 4.01 -27.20
N ARG A 177 2.05 3.88 -25.99
CA ARG A 177 0.77 4.48 -25.58
C ARG A 177 0.95 5.77 -24.77
N GLY A 178 2.19 6.22 -24.54
CA GLY A 178 2.48 7.38 -23.68
C GLY A 178 2.13 7.14 -22.20
N MET A 179 2.09 5.87 -21.77
CA MET A 179 1.70 5.47 -20.43
C MET A 179 2.92 5.20 -19.56
N SER A 180 2.82 5.49 -18.26
CA SER A 180 3.85 5.12 -17.30
C SER A 180 3.76 3.63 -16.91
N MET A 181 4.90 2.98 -16.71
CA MET A 181 4.96 1.60 -16.23
C MET A 181 5.90 1.47 -15.02
N LEU A 182 5.46 0.72 -14.02
CA LEU A 182 6.27 0.32 -12.87
C LEU A 182 6.39 -1.21 -12.80
N VAL A 183 7.57 -1.70 -12.48
CA VAL A 183 7.83 -3.11 -12.20
C VAL A 183 8.17 -3.28 -10.72
N ASN A 184 7.48 -4.21 -10.06
CA ASN A 184 7.78 -4.62 -8.70
C ASN A 184 8.17 -6.11 -8.68
N VAL A 185 9.10 -6.49 -7.82
CA VAL A 185 9.48 -7.90 -7.60
C VAL A 185 9.26 -8.25 -6.13
N ILE A 186 8.60 -9.36 -5.85
CA ILE A 186 8.46 -9.91 -4.50
C ILE A 186 9.28 -11.21 -4.45
N THR A 187 10.37 -11.23 -3.68
CA THR A 187 11.38 -12.31 -3.68
C THR A 187 11.83 -12.63 -2.26
N ASN A 188 12.32 -13.85 -2.02
CA ASN A 188 13.06 -14.19 -0.79
C ASN A 188 14.46 -13.57 -0.74
N GLY A 189 14.92 -12.98 -1.85
CA GLY A 189 16.17 -12.24 -1.94
C GLY A 189 17.42 -13.10 -2.14
N LEU A 190 17.35 -14.43 -2.05
CA LEU A 190 18.53 -15.29 -2.20
C LEU A 190 19.17 -15.17 -3.58
N LEU A 191 18.35 -15.00 -4.62
CA LEU A 191 18.76 -14.91 -6.02
C LEU A 191 18.84 -13.47 -6.52
N LEU A 192 18.64 -12.48 -5.64
CA LEU A 192 18.69 -11.08 -6.03
C LEU A 192 20.14 -10.64 -6.24
N THR A 193 20.46 -10.22 -7.46
CA THR A 193 21.78 -9.71 -7.84
C THR A 193 21.66 -8.33 -8.48
N GLU A 194 22.79 -7.61 -8.53
CA GLU A 194 22.89 -6.33 -9.25
C GLU A 194 22.52 -6.49 -10.73
N GLU A 195 22.91 -7.60 -11.37
CA GLU A 195 22.56 -7.91 -12.76
C GLU A 195 21.04 -7.98 -12.98
N VAL A 196 20.29 -8.60 -12.05
CA VAL A 196 18.82 -8.65 -12.14
C VAL A 196 18.22 -7.24 -12.05
N VAL A 197 18.75 -6.41 -11.14
CA VAL A 197 18.32 -5.02 -10.97
C VAL A 197 18.61 -4.21 -12.23
N ASP A 198 19.84 -4.27 -12.73
CA ASP A 198 20.28 -3.55 -13.92
C ASP A 198 19.51 -3.99 -15.17
N ARG A 199 19.12 -5.26 -15.27
CA ARG A 199 18.31 -5.75 -16.38
C ARG A 199 16.87 -5.25 -16.33
N LEU A 200 16.27 -5.09 -15.15
CA LEU A 200 14.88 -4.65 -15.00
C LEU A 200 14.71 -3.13 -14.90
N LYS A 201 15.75 -2.41 -14.47
CA LYS A 201 15.72 -0.95 -14.26
C LYS A 201 15.32 -0.14 -15.51
N PRO A 202 15.80 -0.45 -16.73
CA PRO A 202 15.35 0.23 -17.95
C PRO A 202 13.86 0.05 -18.25
N TYR A 203 13.24 -0.98 -17.70
CA TYR A 203 11.83 -1.33 -17.92
C TYR A 203 10.92 -0.89 -16.76
N GLY A 204 11.39 0.07 -15.95
CA GLY A 204 10.58 0.69 -14.90
C GLY A 204 10.62 -0.03 -13.54
N LEU A 205 11.68 -0.79 -13.23
CA LEU A 205 11.84 -1.34 -11.87
C LEU A 205 11.75 -0.24 -10.82
N ASN A 206 10.70 -0.31 -10.01
CA ASN A 206 10.35 0.68 -9.00
C ASN A 206 10.66 0.19 -7.59
N GLY A 207 10.41 -1.09 -7.32
CA GLY A 207 10.58 -1.64 -5.98
C GLY A 207 10.84 -3.13 -5.95
N ILE A 208 11.64 -3.55 -4.98
CA ILE A 208 11.84 -4.96 -4.65
C ILE A 208 11.40 -5.14 -3.20
N LYS A 209 10.44 -6.04 -2.99
CA LYS A 209 9.97 -6.47 -1.68
C LYS A 209 10.69 -7.76 -1.34
N ILE A 210 11.56 -7.70 -0.33
CA ILE A 210 12.31 -8.85 0.18
C ILE A 210 11.57 -9.39 1.40
N THR A 211 11.20 -10.67 1.37
CA THR A 211 10.54 -11.34 2.49
C THR A 211 11.59 -11.71 3.55
N LEU A 212 11.39 -11.26 4.79
CA LEU A 212 12.27 -11.52 5.94
C LEU A 212 11.43 -11.89 7.17
N ASP A 213 11.76 -13.00 7.82
CA ASP A 213 10.97 -13.59 8.91
C ASP A 213 11.46 -13.20 10.32
N GLY A 214 12.07 -12.03 10.44
CA GLY A 214 12.66 -11.55 11.69
C GLY A 214 14.18 -11.63 11.70
N ASP A 215 14.77 -11.48 12.90
CA ASP A 215 16.21 -11.67 13.08
C ASP A 215 16.56 -13.15 13.23
N ARG A 216 17.86 -13.44 13.37
CA ARG A 216 18.37 -14.83 13.48
C ARG A 216 17.83 -15.54 14.73
N ASP A 217 17.67 -14.80 15.82
CA ASP A 217 17.43 -15.32 17.15
C ASP A 217 15.94 -15.37 17.49
N THR A 218 15.11 -14.64 16.74
CA THR A 218 13.67 -14.86 16.64
C THR A 218 13.52 -16.20 15.93
N PRO A 219 13.11 -17.27 16.64
CA PRO A 219 12.69 -18.46 15.96
C PRO A 219 11.45 -18.01 15.19
N SER A 220 11.55 -17.90 13.87
CA SER A 220 10.37 -18.19 13.05
C SER A 220 9.86 -19.51 13.62
N ALA A 221 8.63 -19.55 14.11
CA ALA A 221 8.12 -20.67 14.90
C ALA A 221 8.17 -22.02 14.14
N GLU A 222 8.65 -22.02 12.90
CA GLU A 222 8.45 -22.98 11.85
C GLU A 222 9.58 -22.85 10.80
N THR A 223 10.84 -23.23 11.12
CA THR A 223 11.87 -23.42 10.07
C THR A 223 12.91 -24.47 10.47
N SER A 224 12.97 -25.55 9.69
CA SER A 224 13.99 -26.61 9.77
C SER A 224 15.00 -26.57 8.61
N THR A 225 15.06 -25.48 7.85
CA THR A 225 15.93 -25.33 6.66
C THR A 225 16.52 -23.91 6.57
N PRO A 226 17.64 -23.70 5.82
CA PRO A 226 18.53 -22.57 6.04
C PRO A 226 17.82 -21.24 5.83
N THR A 227 17.73 -20.46 6.90
CA THR A 227 17.21 -19.11 6.89
C THR A 227 18.10 -18.21 6.02
N ALA A 228 17.51 -17.16 5.44
CA ALA A 228 18.23 -16.11 4.72
C ALA A 228 19.36 -15.45 5.55
N SER A 229 19.44 -15.72 6.86
CA SER A 229 20.44 -15.16 7.79
C SER A 229 21.91 -15.45 7.43
N THR A 230 22.20 -16.48 6.62
CA THR A 230 23.57 -16.78 6.14
C THR A 230 23.95 -16.07 4.83
N ALA A 231 23.00 -15.55 4.06
CA ALA A 231 23.27 -14.84 2.79
C ALA A 231 23.32 -13.30 2.94
N ILE A 232 23.01 -12.79 4.13
CA ILE A 232 22.79 -11.37 4.41
C ILE A 232 24.05 -10.52 4.76
N PRO A 233 25.35 -10.93 4.66
CA PRO A 233 26.43 -9.97 4.94
C PRO A 233 26.51 -8.77 3.97
N ARG A 234 25.96 -8.86 2.74
CA ARG A 234 26.13 -7.82 1.70
C ARG A 234 24.98 -6.81 1.56
N CYS A 235 23.78 -7.08 2.09
CA CYS A 235 22.64 -6.15 1.95
C CYS A 235 22.65 -5.02 2.99
N TRP A 236 23.15 -5.29 4.22
CA TRP A 236 23.15 -4.30 5.30
C TRP A 236 24.06 -3.09 5.06
N THR A 237 25.07 -3.22 4.21
CA THR A 237 25.98 -2.10 3.92
C THR A 237 25.32 -1.01 3.06
N PHE A 238 24.20 -1.31 2.40
CA PHE A 238 23.52 -0.37 1.50
C PHE A 238 22.45 0.48 2.18
N TRP A 239 21.96 0.06 3.35
CA TRP A 239 20.82 0.68 4.04
C TRP A 239 21.24 1.36 5.35
N GLN A 240 22.09 2.39 5.26
CA GLN A 240 22.19 3.40 6.32
C GLN A 240 21.32 4.60 5.93
N PRO A 241 20.14 4.80 6.55
CA PRO A 241 19.35 6.00 6.32
C PRO A 241 20.08 7.21 6.91
N ARG A 242 20.41 8.20 6.07
CA ARG A 242 20.71 9.55 6.55
C ARG A 242 19.45 10.08 7.25
N THR A 243 19.59 10.33 8.55
CA THR A 243 18.55 10.76 9.47
C THR A 243 17.74 11.97 8.96
N SER A 244 16.43 11.79 8.75
CA SER A 244 15.50 12.90 8.48
C SER A 244 15.10 13.57 9.80
N ARG A 245 15.43 14.86 9.94
CA ARG A 245 14.97 15.72 11.04
C ARG A 245 13.44 15.82 11.04
N ARG A 246 12.80 15.32 12.09
CA ARG A 246 11.36 15.48 12.35
C ARG A 246 11.13 16.88 12.93
N ILE A 247 10.47 17.76 12.18
CA ILE A 247 9.98 19.06 12.68
C ILE A 247 8.53 18.84 13.10
N SER A 248 8.25 18.75 14.41
CA SER A 248 6.90 18.87 14.95
C SER A 248 6.66 20.32 15.37
N ARG A 249 5.69 20.99 14.75
CA ARG A 249 5.20 22.31 15.20
C ARG A 249 4.03 22.08 16.15
N ARG A 250 4.20 22.53 17.40
CA ARG A 250 3.16 22.57 18.43
C ARG A 250 2.46 23.93 18.31
N TRP A 251 1.17 23.95 17.99
CA TRP A 251 0.37 25.17 18.06
C TRP A 251 -0.13 25.36 19.50
N ARG A 252 0.10 26.55 20.05
CA ARG A 252 -0.57 27.06 21.26
C ARG A 252 -1.34 28.29 20.81
N SER A 253 -2.62 28.39 21.19
CA SER A 253 -3.36 29.64 21.05
C SER A 253 -2.81 30.67 22.03
N SER A 254 -2.59 31.87 21.53
CA SER A 254 -2.14 33.03 22.30
C SER A 254 -3.25 33.54 23.21
N ARG A 255 -2.99 33.52 24.51
CA ARG A 255 -3.44 34.56 25.46
C ARG A 255 -2.20 35.31 25.93
#